data_AF-A0A9E5J667-F1
#
_entry.id   AF-A0A9E5J667-F1
#
_cell.length_a   1.000
_cell.length_b   1.000
_cell.length_c   1.000
_cell.angle_alpha   90.00
_cell.angle_beta   90.00
_cell.angle_gamma   90.00
#
_symmetry.space_group_name_H-M   'P 1'
#
loop_
_entity.id
_entity.type
_entity.pdbx_description
1 polymer ?
#
loop_
_entity_poly.entity_id
_entity_poly.type
_entity_poly.pdbx_seq_one_letter_code
_entity_poly.pdbx_strand_id
1 'polypeptide(L)'
;AWKIGGSWFWTVVLGALSLVALALVFQYRQSISKFVVEVRGELTKCSWPWDPTETGLRRYRELIDSTAVVALTTLVLAAYTSGFDFLITRLVGWLVKF
;
A
#
# COMPACT_ATOMS: atom_id res chain seq x y z
N ALA A 1 -32.40 30.50 4.65
CA ALA A 1 -31.04 30.81 4.17
C ALA A 1 -30.08 29.81 4.75
N TRP A 2 -29.36 29.04 3.93
CA TRP A 2 -28.32 28.11 4.37
C TRP A 2 -27.25 28.90 5.15
N LYS A 3 -27.21 28.78 6.48
CA LYS A 3 -26.22 29.40 7.37
C LYS A 3 -25.41 28.29 8.01
N ILE A 4 -24.20 28.04 7.51
CA ILE A 4 -23.28 27.07 8.10
C ILE A 4 -22.64 27.73 9.33
N GLY A 5 -22.92 27.20 10.53
CA GLY A 5 -22.39 27.73 11.79
C GLY A 5 -22.97 29.08 12.24
N GLY A 6 -24.14 29.49 11.75
CA GLY A 6 -24.84 30.71 12.19
C GLY A 6 -24.32 32.04 11.60
N SER A 7 -23.15 32.06 10.98
CA SER A 7 -22.60 33.24 10.30
C SER A 7 -22.81 33.18 8.77
N TRP A 8 -23.23 34.30 8.19
CA TRP A 8 -23.35 34.48 6.74
C TRP A 8 -21.99 34.69 6.04
N PHE A 9 -20.98 35.10 6.81
CA PHE A 9 -19.62 35.28 6.32
C PHE A 9 -19.01 33.94 5.88
N TRP A 10 -19.09 32.92 6.75
CA TRP A 10 -18.59 31.58 6.47
C TRP A 10 -19.23 30.94 5.22
N THR A 11 -20.50 31.20 4.94
CA THR A 11 -21.18 30.65 3.76
C THR A 11 -20.71 31.30 2.46
N VAL A 12 -20.42 32.60 2.47
CA VAL A 12 -19.86 33.30 1.30
C VAL A 12 -18.42 32.86 1.07
N VAL A 13 -17.63 32.73 2.14
CA VAL A 13 -16.24 32.26 2.06
C VAL A 13 -16.16 30.83 1.51
N LEU A 14 -16.99 29.92 2.02
CA LEU A 14 -17.04 28.54 1.53
C LEU A 14 -17.56 28.44 0.09
N GLY A 15 -18.54 29.27 -0.29
CA GLY A 15 -19.03 29.36 -1.67
C GLY A 15 -17.97 29.90 -2.63
N ALA A 16 -17.20 30.91 -2.22
CA ALA A 16 -16.09 31.42 -3.02
C ALA A 16 -14.96 30.38 -3.14
N LEU A 17 -14.60 29.71 -2.05
CA LEU A 17 -13.60 28.63 -2.05
C LEU A 17 -14.01 27.46 -2.95
N SER A 18 -15.30 27.05 -2.93
CA SER A 18 -15.77 25.96 -3.78
C SER A 18 -15.77 26.35 -5.26
N LEU A 19 -16.12 27.59 -5.60
CA LEU A 19 -16.02 28.10 -6.97
C LEU A 19 -14.57 28.18 -7.46
N VAL A 20 -13.64 28.63 -6.61
CA VAL A 20 -12.21 28.65 -6.93
C VAL A 20 -11.68 27.21 -7.12
N ALA A 21 -12.06 26.29 -6.25
CA ALA A 21 -11.69 24.87 -6.40
C ALA A 21 -12.23 24.28 -7.71
N LEU A 22 -13.49 24.56 -8.07
CA LEU A 22 -14.07 24.13 -9.35
C LEU A 22 -13.36 24.76 -10.55
N ALA A 23 -13.00 26.05 -10.48
CA ALA A 23 -12.25 26.72 -11.53
C ALA A 23 -10.85 26.11 -11.72
N LEU A 24 -10.15 25.79 -10.62
CA LEU A 24 -8.86 25.11 -10.66
C LEU A 24 -8.99 23.70 -11.26
N VAL A 25 -9.97 22.91 -10.82
CA VAL A 25 -10.24 21.58 -11.40
C VAL A 25 -10.54 21.68 -12.90
N PHE A 26 -11.29 22.70 -13.33
CA PHE A 26 -11.57 22.92 -14.75
C PHE A 26 -10.32 23.31 -15.55
N GLN A 27 -9.44 24.15 -14.99
CA GLN A 27 -8.17 24.54 -15.62
C GLN A 27 -7.21 23.35 -15.75
N TYR A 28 -7.11 22.51 -14.72
CA TYR A 28 -6.23 21.34 -14.71
C TYR A 28 -6.87 20.07 -15.31
N ARG A 29 -8.10 20.14 -15.82
CA ARG A 29 -8.84 18.97 -16.33
C ARG A 29 -8.05 18.15 -17.36
N GLN A 30 -7.30 18.83 -18.22
CA GLN A 30 -6.56 18.20 -19.31
C GLN A 30 -5.36 17.41 -18.78
N SER A 31 -4.63 17.96 -17.81
CA SER A 31 -3.51 17.27 -17.16
C SER A 31 -3.99 16.07 -16.36
N ILE A 32 -5.11 16.21 -15.64
CA ILE A 32 -5.74 15.10 -14.89
C ILE A 32 -6.17 13.99 -15.85
N SER A 33 -6.84 14.34 -16.96
CA SER A 33 -7.26 13.36 -17.95
C SER A 33 -6.08 12.63 -18.59
N LYS A 34 -5.00 13.34 -18.92
CA LYS A 34 -3.78 12.73 -19.46
C LYS A 34 -3.16 11.75 -18.48
N PHE A 35 -3.00 12.15 -17.22
CA PHE A 35 -2.48 11.30 -16.16
C PHE A 35 -3.33 10.04 -15.97
N VAL A 36 -4.66 10.17 -15.93
CA VAL A 36 -5.56 9.01 -15.79
C VAL A 36 -5.44 8.04 -16.97
N VAL A 37 -5.31 8.56 -18.19
CA VAL A 37 -5.12 7.73 -19.40
C VAL A 37 -3.78 7.00 -19.35
N GLU A 38 -2.71 7.67 -18.94
CA GLU A 38 -1.37 7.08 -18.80
C GLU A 38 -1.34 6.01 -17.71
N VAL A 39 -1.86 6.31 -16.51
CA VAL A 39 -1.98 5.34 -15.41
C VAL A 39 -2.80 4.14 -15.83
N ARG A 40 -3.91 4.34 -16.56
CA ARG A 40 -4.69 3.22 -17.09
C ARG A 40 -3.89 2.39 -18.09
N GLY A 41 -3.11 3.03 -18.96
CA GLY A 41 -2.20 2.35 -19.89
C GLY A 41 -1.15 1.51 -19.18
N GLU A 42 -0.53 2.04 -18.12
CA GLU A 42 0.45 1.29 -17.33
C GLU A 42 -0.20 0.17 -16.50
N LEU A 43 -1.37 0.42 -15.90
CA LEU A 43 -2.11 -0.61 -15.16
C LEU A 43 -2.49 -1.81 -16.02
N THR A 44 -2.75 -1.62 -17.32
CA THR A 44 -3.00 -2.75 -18.23
C THR A 44 -1.78 -3.63 -18.50
N LYS A 45 -0.57 -3.13 -18.23
CA LYS A 45 0.68 -3.90 -18.36
C LYS A 45 1.01 -4.67 -17.08
N CYS A 46 0.44 -4.27 -15.95
CA CYS A 46 0.67 -4.96 -14.69
C CYS A 46 -0.02 -6.33 -14.70
N SER A 47 0.71 -7.38 -14.33
CA SER A 47 0.09 -8.66 -13.97
C SER A 47 -0.63 -8.49 -12.65
N TRP A 48 -1.94 -8.63 -12.68
CA TRP A 48 -2.75 -8.54 -11.49
C TRP A 48 -2.64 -9.88 -10.74
N PRO A 49 -2.44 -9.88 -9.42
CA PRO A 49 -1.98 -11.09 -8.76
C PRO A 49 -3.12 -12.14 -8.64
N TRP A 50 -4.35 -11.78 -9.02
CA TRP A 50 -5.45 -12.73 -9.15
C TRP A 50 -6.00 -12.83 -10.56
N ASP A 51 -6.25 -14.06 -11.01
CA ASP A 51 -6.86 -14.32 -12.31
C ASP A 51 -8.40 -14.27 -12.20
N PRO A 52 -9.09 -13.36 -12.91
CA PRO A 52 -10.55 -13.29 -12.90
C PRO A 52 -11.20 -14.52 -13.57
N THR A 53 -10.49 -15.24 -14.44
CA THR A 53 -11.00 -16.38 -15.20
C THR A 53 -11.04 -17.66 -14.38
N GLU A 54 -10.15 -17.80 -13.39
CA GLU A 54 -10.15 -18.92 -12.47
C GLU A 54 -11.05 -18.64 -11.25
N THR A 55 -11.71 -19.71 -10.76
CA THR A 55 -12.56 -19.66 -9.55
C THR A 55 -11.90 -20.38 -8.38
N GLY A 56 -12.25 -19.97 -7.16
CA GLY A 56 -11.76 -20.59 -5.92
C GLY A 56 -10.31 -20.23 -5.59
N LEU A 57 -9.58 -21.19 -5.01
CA LEU A 57 -8.22 -20.98 -4.50
C LEU A 57 -7.16 -20.81 -5.60
N ARG A 58 -7.43 -21.34 -6.80
CA ARG A 58 -6.49 -21.24 -7.94
C ARG A 58 -6.33 -19.80 -8.43
N ARG A 59 -7.38 -18.98 -8.27
CA ARG A 59 -7.35 -17.53 -8.54
C ARG A 59 -6.19 -16.80 -7.86
N TYR A 60 -5.80 -17.20 -6.65
CA TYR A 60 -4.78 -16.51 -5.86
C TYR A 60 -3.42 -17.22 -5.88
N ARG A 61 -3.19 -18.11 -6.84
CA ARG A 61 -1.98 -18.94 -6.88
C ARG A 61 -0.69 -18.12 -6.86
N GLU A 62 -0.63 -17.04 -7.63
CA GLU A 62 0.55 -16.16 -7.66
C GLU A 62 0.79 -15.45 -6.32
N LEU A 63 -0.28 -15.02 -5.61
CA LEU A 63 -0.13 -14.47 -4.25
C LEU A 63 0.38 -15.53 -3.31
N ILE A 64 -0.23 -16.72 -3.32
CA ILE A 64 0.11 -17.78 -2.37
C ILE A 64 1.56 -18.20 -2.57
N ASP A 65 2.01 -18.38 -3.82
CA ASP A 65 3.36 -18.78 -4.14
C ASP A 65 4.39 -17.73 -3.69
N SER A 66 4.17 -16.45 -4.03
CA SER A 66 5.06 -15.37 -3.59
C SER A 66 5.11 -15.21 -2.07
N THR A 67 3.96 -15.30 -1.40
CA THR A 67 3.89 -15.18 0.07
C THR A 67 4.52 -16.39 0.75
N ALA A 68 4.34 -17.60 0.20
CA ALA A 68 4.93 -18.83 0.74
C ALA A 68 6.45 -18.81 0.65
N VAL A 69 7.02 -18.33 -0.46
CA VAL A 69 8.48 -18.17 -0.61
C VAL A 69 9.03 -17.17 0.43
N VAL A 70 8.36 -16.04 0.62
CA VAL A 70 8.78 -15.05 1.63
C VAL A 70 8.67 -15.64 3.05
N ALA A 71 7.59 -16.34 3.36
CA ALA A 71 7.42 -17.00 4.65
C ALA A 71 8.49 -18.07 4.89
N LEU A 72 8.83 -18.87 3.88
CA LEU A 72 9.85 -19.91 4.01
C LEU A 72 11.25 -19.32 4.21
N THR A 73 11.60 -18.30 3.43
CA THR A 73 12.93 -17.65 3.53
C THR A 73 13.11 -16.94 4.87
N THR A 74 12.08 -16.24 5.34
CA THR A 74 12.11 -15.58 6.66
C THR A 74 12.17 -16.60 7.79
N LEU A 75 11.47 -17.73 7.68
CA LEU A 75 11.53 -18.82 8.67
C LEU A 75 12.92 -19.47 8.72
N VAL A 76 13.55 -19.72 7.57
CA VAL A 76 14.92 -20.27 7.52
C VAL A 76 15.92 -19.29 8.12
N LEU A 77 15.79 -17.99 7.82
CA LEU A 77 16.65 -16.96 8.39
C LEU A 77 16.48 -16.83 9.92
N ALA A 78 15.24 -16.92 10.40
CA ALA A 78 14.94 -16.91 11.84
C ALA A 78 15.54 -18.14 12.55
N ALA A 79 15.44 -19.33 11.94
CA ALA A 79 16.05 -20.54 12.46
C ALA A 79 17.59 -20.46 12.51
N TYR A 80 18.20 -19.91 11.46
CA TYR A 80 19.64 -19.69 11.43
C TYR A 80 20.09 -18.74 12.56
N THR A 81 19.53 -17.53 12.60
CA THR A 81 19.91 -16.51 13.59
C THR A 81 19.71 -16.99 15.02
N SER A 82 18.54 -17.53 15.35
CA SER A 82 18.26 -18.08 16.69
C SER A 82 19.15 -19.27 17.06
N GLY A 83 19.49 -20.14 16.10
CA GLY A 83 20.38 -21.27 16.33
C GLY A 83 21.80 -20.83 16.68
N PHE A 84 22.34 -19.83 15.96
CA PHE A 84 23.65 -19.27 16.25
C PHE A 84 23.68 -18.50 17.57
N ASP A 85 22.63 -17.73 17.87
CA ASP A 85 22.50 -17.03 19.15
C ASP A 85 22.50 -18.02 20.32
N PHE A 86 21.75 -19.13 20.19
CA PHE A 86 21.75 -20.20 21.19
C PHE A 86 23.12 -20.85 21.36
N LEU A 87 23.79 -21.17 20.24
CA LEU A 87 25.09 -21.82 20.25
C LEU A 87 26.17 -20.92 20.88
N ILE A 88 26.23 -19.64 20.49
CA ILE A 88 27.17 -18.67 21.05
C ILE A 88 26.89 -18.48 22.54
N THR A 89 25.63 -18.30 22.94
CA THR A 89 25.28 -18.14 24.36
C THR A 89 25.70 -19.35 25.19
N ARG A 90 25.56 -20.56 24.64
CA ARG A 90 25.99 -21.79 25.31
C ARG A 90 27.51 -21.89 25.41
N LEU A 91 28.24 -21.56 24.35
CA LEU A 91 29.70 -21.59 24.32
C LEU A 91 30.31 -20.53 25.24
N VAL A 92 29.86 -19.28 25.15
CA VAL A 92 30.30 -18.18 26.02
C VAL A 92 29.95 -18.49 27.47
N GLY A 93 28.74 -18.97 27.74
CA GLY A 93 28.33 -19.37 29.08
C GLY A 93 29.15 -20.53 29.66
N TRP A 94 29.66 -21.43 28.81
CA TRP A 94 30.60 -22.47 29.22
C TRP A 94 32.01 -21.90 29.49
N LEU A 95 32.51 -21.03 28.60
CA LEU A 95 33.83 -20.41 28.71
C LEU A 95 33.95 -19.47 29.92
N VAL A 96 32.93 -18.65 30.20
CA VAL A 96 32.92 -17.68 31.31
C VAL A 96 32.79 -18.38 32.68
N LYS A 97 32.24 -19.60 32.71
CA LYS A 97 32.15 -20.41 33.93
C LYS A 97 33.41 -21.22 34.22
N PHE A 98 34.37 -21.24 33.29
CA PHE A 98 35.71 -21.81 33.48
C PHE A 98 36.64 -20.76 34.10
#